data_AF-A0A2E7LTZ2-F1
#
_entry.id   AF-A0A2E7LTZ2-F1
#
_cell.length_a   1.000
_cell.length_b   1.000
_cell.length_c   1.000
_cell.angle_alpha   90.00
_cell.angle_beta   90.00
_cell.angle_gamma   90.00
#
_symmetry.space_group_name_H-M   'P 1'
#
loop_
_entity.id
_entity.type
_entity.pdbx_description
1 polymer ?
#
loop_
_entity_poly.entity_id
_entity_poly.type
_entity_poly.pdbx_seq_one_letter_code
_entity_poly.pdbx_strand_id
1 'polypeptide(L)'
;MTNTINSKRFVIRKSLIGKNTTINVEFKNGKSCTYNHDEVYNIMKSTLDKLPCFIKYNSYTSSTNVPVSVRNVVEVITPSENK
;
A
#
# COMPACT_ATOMS: atom_id res chain seq x y z
N MET A 1 1.57 -20.91 -1.58
CA MET A 1 0.78 -20.10 -2.53
C MET A 1 0.91 -18.64 -2.12
N THR A 2 1.51 -17.79 -2.94
CA THR A 2 1.61 -16.34 -2.68
C THR A 2 0.24 -15.71 -2.87
N ASN A 3 -0.28 -15.08 -1.81
CA ASN A 3 -1.59 -14.46 -1.83
C ASN A 3 -1.46 -13.06 -2.46
N THR A 4 -2.18 -12.81 -3.56
CA THR A 4 -2.08 -11.55 -4.31
C THR A 4 -3.43 -10.86 -4.33
N ILE A 5 -3.46 -9.57 -4.01
CA ILE A 5 -4.68 -8.75 -3.99
C ILE A 5 -4.50 -7.55 -4.94
N ASN A 6 -5.48 -7.35 -5.82
CA ASN A 6 -5.56 -6.16 -6.65
C ASN A 6 -6.42 -5.09 -5.95
N SER A 7 -6.00 -3.83 -6.02
CA SER A 7 -6.68 -2.71 -5.37
C SER A 7 -6.63 -1.45 -6.22
N LYS A 8 -7.64 -0.58 -6.08
CA LYS A 8 -7.64 0.75 -6.73
C LYS A 8 -6.99 1.85 -5.89
N ARG A 9 -6.46 1.46 -4.73
CA ARG A 9 -5.89 2.34 -3.69
C ARG A 9 -4.74 1.63 -3.00
N PHE A 10 -3.77 2.39 -2.54
CA PHE A 10 -2.81 1.90 -1.56
C PHE A 10 -3.57 1.46 -0.31
N VAL A 11 -3.21 0.31 0.25
CA VAL A 11 -3.95 -0.32 1.34
C VAL A 11 -3.02 -1.08 2.30
N ILE A 12 -3.24 -0.86 3.60
CA ILE A 12 -2.65 -1.63 4.69
C ILE A 12 -3.79 -2.07 5.60
N ARG A 13 -4.00 -3.38 5.74
CA ARG A 13 -5.04 -3.95 6.60
C ARG A 13 -4.42 -4.77 7.72
N LYS A 14 -4.94 -4.64 8.94
CA LYS A 14 -4.49 -5.42 10.09
C LYS A 14 -4.67 -6.93 9.88
N SER A 15 -5.72 -7.31 9.15
CA SER A 15 -6.02 -8.72 8.82
C SER A 15 -5.07 -9.38 7.82
N LEU A 16 -4.19 -8.60 7.19
CA LEU A 16 -3.18 -9.11 6.24
C LEU A 16 -1.78 -9.22 6.85
N ILE A 17 -1.58 -8.73 8.08
CA ILE A 17 -0.29 -8.81 8.78
C ILE A 17 0.08 -10.28 9.00
N GLY A 18 1.31 -10.64 8.65
CA GLY A 18 1.88 -11.98 8.76
C GLY A 18 1.40 -12.96 7.67
N LYS A 19 0.70 -12.46 6.65
CA LYS A 19 0.19 -13.29 5.53
C LYS A 19 1.05 -13.23 4.28
N ASN A 20 2.13 -12.44 4.29
CA ASN A 20 3.05 -12.27 3.17
C ASN A 20 2.31 -12.02 1.84
N THR A 21 1.35 -11.10 1.88
CA THR A 21 0.43 -10.83 0.75
C THR A 21 1.00 -9.76 -0.17
N THR A 22 1.05 -10.02 -1.47
CA THR A 22 1.43 -9.03 -2.48
C THR A 22 0.22 -8.19 -2.85
N ILE A 23 0.35 -6.87 -2.83
CA ILE A 23 -0.68 -5.92 -3.26
C ILE A 23 -0.28 -5.31 -4.59
N ASN A 24 -1.15 -5.44 -5.58
CA ASN A 24 -1.06 -4.69 -6.84
C ASN A 24 -2.05 -3.55 -6.79
N VAL A 25 -1.59 -2.33 -6.99
CA VAL A 25 -2.42 -1.13 -6.97
C VAL A 25 -2.45 -0.49 -8.34
N GLU A 26 -3.64 -0.18 -8.81
CA GLU A 26 -3.88 0.65 -9.98
C GLU A 26 -4.72 1.87 -9.56
N PHE A 27 -4.06 3.02 -9.42
CA PHE A 27 -4.71 4.25 -9.00
C PHE A 27 -5.57 4.83 -10.14
N LYS A 28 -6.59 5.61 -9.78
CA LYS A 28 -7.46 6.29 -10.75
C LYS A 28 -6.72 7.28 -11.68
N ASN A 29 -5.55 7.75 -11.28
CA ASN A 29 -4.71 8.63 -12.08
C ASN A 29 -3.80 7.87 -13.07
N GLY A 30 -4.01 6.56 -13.24
CA GLY A 30 -3.23 5.71 -14.14
C GLY A 30 -1.88 5.25 -13.58
N LYS A 31 -1.47 5.75 -12.41
CA LYS A 31 -0.26 5.25 -11.74
C LYS A 31 -0.52 3.85 -11.20
N SER A 32 0.49 3.01 -11.20
CA SER A 32 0.43 1.68 -10.59
C SER A 32 1.63 1.43 -9.68
N CYS A 33 1.45 0.56 -8.71
CA CYS A 33 2.55 0.05 -7.91
C CYS A 33 2.25 -1.35 -7.39
N THR A 34 3.30 -2.12 -7.14
CA THR A 34 3.21 -3.43 -6.51
C THR A 34 4.11 -3.47 -5.29
N TYR A 35 3.63 -4.05 -4.18
CA TYR A 35 4.40 -4.14 -2.95
C TYR A 35 3.99 -5.33 -2.08
N ASN A 36 4.91 -5.76 -1.21
CA ASN A 36 4.60 -6.71 -0.15
C ASN A 36 3.93 -6.00 1.04
N HIS A 37 2.77 -6.51 1.48
CA HIS A 37 2.00 -5.89 2.56
C HIS A 37 2.76 -5.84 3.89
N ASP A 38 3.49 -6.90 4.26
CA ASP A 38 4.18 -7.01 5.54
C ASP A 38 5.42 -6.11 5.61
N GLU A 39 6.20 -6.05 4.52
CA GLU A 39 7.36 -5.17 4.44
C GLU A 39 6.97 -3.70 4.59
N VAL A 40 5.93 -3.28 3.86
CA VAL A 40 5.40 -1.92 3.93
C VAL A 40 4.78 -1.63 5.30
N TYR A 41 4.06 -2.58 5.88
CA TYR A 41 3.52 -2.45 7.24
C TYR A 41 4.64 -2.25 8.27
N ASN A 42 5.73 -3.03 8.20
CA ASN A 42 6.85 -2.92 9.14
C ASN A 42 7.49 -1.53 9.13
N ILE A 43 7.66 -0.92 7.94
CA ILE A 43 8.19 0.45 7.81
C ILE A 43 7.21 1.47 8.40
N MET A 44 5.91 1.30 8.18
CA MET A 44 4.88 2.23 8.63
C MET A 44 4.40 2.01 10.06
N LYS A 45 4.80 0.90 10.71
CA LYS A 45 4.24 0.40 11.97
C LYS A 45 4.16 1.47 13.06
N SER A 46 5.25 2.18 13.31
CA SER A 46 5.33 3.23 14.34
C SER A 46 4.35 4.38 14.14
N THR A 47 4.00 4.68 12.88
CA THR A 47 3.01 5.71 12.52
C THR A 47 1.60 5.16 12.63
N LEU A 48 1.37 3.95 12.12
CA LEU A 48 0.05 3.30 12.12
C LEU A 48 -0.44 2.98 13.53
N ASP A 49 0.45 2.55 14.42
CA ASP A 49 0.13 2.24 15.83
C ASP A 49 -0.34 3.48 16.61
N LYS A 50 0.01 4.68 16.15
CA LYS A 50 -0.43 5.96 16.76
C LYS A 50 -1.63 6.57 16.04
N LEU A 51 -2.04 6.02 14.90
CA LEU A 51 -3.04 6.62 14.04
C LEU A 51 -4.45 6.18 14.47
N PRO A 52 -5.32 7.08 14.99
CA PRO A 52 -6.61 6.70 15.55
C PRO A 52 -7.52 5.97 14.55
N CYS A 53 -7.46 6.34 13.27
CA CYS A 53 -8.25 5.68 12.24
C CYS A 53 -7.77 4.25 11.94
N PHE A 54 -6.46 3.97 12.02
CA PHE A 54 -5.94 2.62 11.84
C PHE A 54 -6.35 1.73 13.01
N ILE A 55 -6.28 2.24 14.24
CA ILE A 55 -6.73 1.54 15.44
C ILE A 55 -8.23 1.24 15.36
N LYS A 56 -9.04 2.22 14.93
CA LYS A 56 -10.50 2.09 14.86
C LYS A 56 -10.98 1.21 13.72
N TYR A 57 -10.44 1.40 12.51
CA TYR A 57 -10.94 0.76 11.30
C TYR A 57 -10.10 -0.43 10.85
N ASN A 58 -9.00 -0.74 11.54
CA ASN A 58 -8.05 -1.81 11.22
C ASN A 58 -7.49 -1.74 9.79
N SER A 59 -7.52 -0.54 9.19
CA SER A 59 -7.15 -0.31 7.80
C SER A 59 -6.69 1.11 7.60
N TYR A 60 -5.67 1.27 6.76
CA TYR A 60 -5.19 2.53 6.24
C TYR A 60 -5.23 2.45 4.71
N THR A 61 -5.74 3.50 4.06
CA THR A 61 -5.75 3.56 2.60
C THR A 61 -5.35 4.93 2.09
N SER A 62 -4.71 4.97 0.92
CA SER A 62 -4.43 6.20 0.19
C SER A 62 -4.87 6.08 -1.26
N SER A 63 -5.53 7.13 -1.74
CA SER A 63 -6.41 7.08 -2.91
C SER A 63 -5.71 7.40 -4.22
N THR A 64 -4.64 8.18 -4.14
CA THR A 64 -4.01 8.82 -5.29
C THR A 64 -2.51 8.61 -5.32
N ASN A 65 -1.89 8.35 -4.16
CA ASN A 65 -0.45 8.31 -4.01
C ASN A 65 -0.01 7.26 -2.99
N VAL A 66 1.20 6.77 -3.15
CA VAL A 66 1.90 5.96 -2.16
C VAL A 66 2.41 6.87 -1.01
N PRO A 67 2.30 6.46 0.27
CA PRO A 67 2.80 7.24 1.40
C PRO A 67 4.30 7.50 1.30
N VAL A 68 4.73 8.70 1.68
CA VAL A 68 6.13 9.17 1.52
C VAL A 68 7.13 8.21 2.17
N SER A 69 6.80 7.67 3.34
CA SER A 69 7.67 6.76 4.12
C SER A 69 8.05 5.48 3.40
N VAL A 70 7.30 5.07 2.37
CA VAL A 70 7.51 3.80 1.65
C VAL A 70 7.78 3.99 0.17
N ARG A 71 7.90 5.23 -0.32
CA ARG A 71 8.23 5.50 -1.73
C ARG A 71 9.61 5.01 -2.15
N ASN A 72 10.52 4.82 -1.21
CA ASN A 72 11.87 4.32 -1.50
C ASN A 72 11.90 2.80 -1.72
N VAL A 73 10.87 2.07 -1.29
CA VAL A 73 10.78 0.61 -1.42
C VAL A 73 9.64 0.16 -2.34
N VAL A 74 8.73 1.07 -2.67
CA VAL A 74 7.61 0.83 -3.60
C VAL A 74 7.87 1.61 -4.87
N GLU A 75 8.13 0.89 -5.95
CA GLU A 75 8.26 1.48 -7.28
C GLU A 75 6.87 1.92 -7.78
N VAL A 76 6.76 3.19 -8.16
CA VAL A 76 5.54 3.76 -8.74
C VAL A 76 5.75 3.94 -10.23
N ILE A 77 5.01 3.16 -11.01
CA ILE A 77 4.99 3.28 -12.46
C ILE A 77 4.00 4.38 -12.82
N THR A 78 4.49 5.42 -13.48
CA THR A 78 3.64 6.43 -14.11
C THR A 78 3.34 5.99 -15.55
N PRO A 79 2.11 6.16 -16.06
CA PRO A 79 1.88 6.01 -17.49
C PRO A 79 2.81 7.00 -18.19
N SER A 80 3.71 6.48 -19.03
CA SER A 80 4.60 7.32 -19.83
C SER A 80 3.74 8.32 -20.59
N GLU A 81 4.05 9.61 -20.44
CA GLU A 81 3.58 10.63 -21.36
C GLU A 81 3.99 10.15 -22.76
N ASN A 82 3.03 9.64 -23.53
CA ASN A 82 3.18 9.55 -24.97
C ASN A 82 3.33 11.00 -25.45
N LYS A 83 4.57 11.46 -25.51
CA LYS A 83 4.96 12.74 -26.09
C LYS A 83 4.70 12.74 -27.58
#